data_AF-A0AAE0ADG8-F1
#
_entry.id   AF-A0AAE0ADG8-F1
#
_cell.length_a   1.000
_cell.length_b   1.000
_cell.length_c   1.000
_cell.angle_alpha   90.00
_cell.angle_beta   90.00
_cell.angle_gamma   90.00
#
_symmetry.space_group_name_H-M   'P 1'
#
loop_
_entity.id
_entity.type
_entity.pdbx_description
1 polymer ?
#
loop_
_entity_poly.entity_id
_entity_poly.type
_entity_poly.pdbx_seq_one_letter_code
_entity_poly.pdbx_strand_id
1 'polypeptide(L)'
;MHCVKSVSLSFLINGEVCGSVKPSRSRGLRHGDRLSPYLFLICAEGLSRLILDAERKKDLAEFRCNRGVSGTECGPDRVKRWQCKLFSTRGKEVLLKAVIQSVPTYSMSLFRLPQAITDLHIISANFWWGSDDEKRKIHWCCWSKLCHSKDDGGMGFRNLSIFNQALLAKQVWRLHHNPLPLAAKVLKQCYFADSSVMNAGSGSSSSYLWRSFMWRKELLEAGTRWRIGSSDSILIYHDRWIPRPSTFKIISLPVLGNEALVRELKFPSGSWNESLIRESFLPDDSEHSLLLFWTPRLTAMEL
;
A
#
# COMPACT_ATOMS: atom_id res chain seq x y z
N MET A 1 -5.29 28.70 -8.68
CA MET A 1 -6.20 27.73 -8.02
C MET A 1 -7.66 28.06 -8.33
N HIS A 2 -8.13 27.84 -9.58
CA HIS A 2 -9.52 28.12 -9.97
C HIS A 2 -10.39 26.84 -10.11
N CYS A 3 -9.82 25.67 -9.82
CA CYS A 3 -10.42 24.37 -10.15
C CYS A 3 -11.17 23.70 -8.99
N VAL A 4 -11.23 24.32 -7.82
CA VAL A 4 -11.91 23.77 -6.63
C VAL A 4 -13.03 24.72 -6.24
N LYS A 5 -14.28 24.34 -6.51
CA LYS A 5 -15.49 25.06 -6.09
C LYS A 5 -16.14 24.34 -4.90
N SER A 6 -16.82 25.10 -4.04
CA SER A 6 -17.59 24.53 -2.92
C SER A 6 -18.68 23.60 -3.44
N VAL A 7 -18.79 22.40 -2.85
CA VAL A 7 -19.77 21.38 -3.23
C VAL A 7 -21.18 21.80 -2.79
N SER A 8 -22.16 21.67 -3.69
CA SER A 8 -23.58 21.75 -3.35
C SER A 8 -24.15 20.35 -3.15
N LEU A 9 -24.81 20.10 -2.03
CA LEU A 9 -25.44 18.82 -1.72
C LEU A 9 -26.96 18.96 -1.80
N SER A 10 -27.64 17.92 -2.27
CA SER A 10 -29.09 17.77 -2.20
C SER A 10 -29.42 16.52 -1.40
N PHE A 11 -30.58 16.52 -0.74
CA PHE A 11 -31.04 15.36 0.01
C PHE A 11 -31.96 14.52 -0.85
N LEU A 12 -31.93 13.21 -0.65
CA LEU A 12 -32.82 12.27 -1.31
C LEU A 12 -33.73 11.70 -0.23
N ILE A 13 -34.98 12.12 -0.21
CA ILE A 13 -35.99 11.70 0.77
C ILE A 13 -37.07 10.95 0.00
N ASN A 14 -37.26 9.66 0.31
CA ASN A 14 -38.24 8.79 -0.35
C ASN A 14 -38.14 8.71 -1.88
N GLY A 15 -36.92 8.79 -2.43
CA GLY A 15 -36.70 8.71 -3.87
C GLY A 15 -36.79 10.06 -4.61
N GLU A 16 -37.24 11.11 -3.93
CA GLU A 16 -37.27 12.46 -4.50
C GLU A 16 -36.12 13.32 -3.98
N VAL A 17 -35.56 14.13 -4.88
CA VAL A 17 -34.50 15.08 -4.54
C VAL A 17 -35.12 16.30 -3.88
N CYS A 18 -34.98 16.42 -2.56
CA CYS A 18 -35.50 17.52 -1.77
C CYS A 18 -34.39 18.45 -1.27
N GLY A 19 -34.55 19.74 -1.55
CA GLY A 19 -33.71 20.81 -1.02
C GLY A 19 -32.28 20.86 -1.59
N SER A 20 -31.61 21.99 -1.36
CA SER A 20 -30.18 22.14 -1.65
C SER A 20 -29.52 22.87 -0.50
N VAL A 21 -28.45 22.28 0.04
CA VAL A 21 -27.60 22.92 1.04
C VAL A 21 -26.26 23.21 0.41
N LYS A 22 -25.96 24.50 0.30
CA LYS A 22 -24.60 24.98 0.12
C LYS A 22 -24.01 25.21 1.51
N PRO A 23 -23.06 24.36 1.99
CA PRO A 23 -22.47 24.54 3.31
C PRO A 23 -21.82 25.93 3.41
N SER A 24 -22.30 26.75 4.34
CA SER A 24 -22.01 28.20 4.42
C SER A 24 -20.66 28.56 5.05
N ARG A 25 -19.72 27.60 5.17
CA ARG A 25 -18.34 27.88 5.60
C ARG A 25 -17.42 26.75 5.19
N SER A 26 -16.24 27.10 4.71
CA SER A 26 -15.15 26.27 4.16
C SER A 26 -14.52 25.27 5.14
N ARG A 27 -15.32 24.42 5.80
CA ARG A 27 -14.76 23.20 6.40
C ARG A 27 -14.50 22.26 5.23
N GLY A 28 -13.25 22.21 4.77
CA GLY A 28 -12.80 21.44 3.61
C GLY A 28 -13.08 19.94 3.70
N LEU A 29 -12.37 19.15 2.89
CA LEU A 29 -12.50 17.69 2.84
C LEU A 29 -12.51 17.08 4.25
N ARG A 30 -13.61 16.42 4.62
CA ARG A 30 -13.75 15.77 5.93
C ARG A 30 -13.00 14.44 5.96
N HIS A 31 -12.59 14.02 7.15
CA HIS A 31 -12.11 12.67 7.40
C HIS A 31 -13.18 11.67 6.94
N GLY A 32 -12.85 10.78 6.00
CA GLY A 32 -13.78 9.82 5.41
C GLY A 32 -14.33 10.19 4.01
N ASP A 33 -13.99 11.37 3.46
CA ASP A 33 -14.31 11.66 2.06
C ASP A 33 -13.52 10.74 1.12
N ARG A 34 -14.21 10.12 0.16
CA ARG A 34 -13.60 9.21 -0.84
C ARG A 34 -12.57 9.93 -1.72
N LEU A 35 -12.65 11.25 -1.86
CA LEU A 35 -11.69 12.07 -2.61
C LEU A 35 -10.46 12.47 -1.80
N SER A 36 -10.55 12.50 -0.47
CA SER A 36 -9.47 12.96 0.41
C SER A 36 -8.15 12.22 0.16
N PRO A 37 -8.11 10.87 0.06
CA PRO A 37 -6.87 10.14 -0.21
C PRO A 37 -6.20 10.53 -1.53
N TYR A 38 -6.98 10.83 -2.58
CA TYR A 38 -6.45 11.20 -3.89
C TYR A 38 -5.91 12.64 -3.89
N LEU A 39 -6.57 13.56 -3.17
CA LEU A 39 -6.06 14.92 -3.02
C LEU A 39 -4.72 14.92 -2.28
N PHE A 40 -4.62 14.17 -1.18
CA PHE A 40 -3.37 14.03 -0.43
C PHE A 40 -2.25 13.48 -1.30
N LEU A 41 -2.54 12.51 -2.17
CA LEU A 41 -1.57 11.96 -3.11
C LEU A 41 -1.05 13.02 -4.09
N ILE A 42 -1.94 13.83 -4.68
CA ILE A 42 -1.54 14.92 -5.60
C ILE A 42 -0.74 16.00 -4.86
N CYS A 43 -1.18 16.41 -3.68
CA CYS A 43 -0.47 17.41 -2.87
C CYS A 43 0.91 16.92 -2.45
N ALA A 44 1.02 15.66 -2.03
CA ALA A 44 2.29 15.04 -1.66
C ALA A 44 3.24 14.94 -2.86
N GLU A 45 2.72 14.60 -4.03
CA GLU A 45 3.47 14.55 -5.28
C GLU A 45 4.01 15.94 -5.68
N GLY A 46 3.15 16.96 -5.63
CA GLY A 46 3.55 18.35 -5.89
C GLY A 46 4.58 18.86 -4.89
N LEU A 47 4.33 18.67 -3.59
CA LEU A 47 5.26 19.07 -2.52
C LEU A 47 6.61 18.38 -2.67
N SER A 48 6.62 17.08 -2.95
CA SER A 48 7.86 16.33 -3.14
C SER A 48 8.69 16.89 -4.29
N ARG A 49 8.07 17.33 -5.38
CA ARG A 49 8.78 17.97 -6.50
C ARG A 49 9.31 19.35 -6.15
N LEU A 50 8.52 20.14 -5.41
CA LEU A 50 8.96 21.46 -4.94
C LEU A 50 10.18 21.35 -4.03
N ILE A 51 10.21 20.36 -3.14
CA ILE A 51 11.37 20.08 -2.27
C ILE A 51 12.60 19.71 -3.11
N LEU A 52 12.46 18.81 -4.09
CA LEU A 52 13.57 18.44 -4.98
C LEU A 52 14.06 19.63 -5.81
N ASP A 53 13.17 20.52 -6.22
CA ASP A 53 13.55 21.73 -6.96
C ASP A 53 14.29 22.74 -6.08
N ALA A 54 13.82 22.95 -4.86
CA ALA A 54 14.50 23.79 -3.87
C ALA A 54 15.87 23.20 -3.46
N GLU A 55 15.98 21.87 -3.34
CA GLU A 55 17.23 21.16 -3.07
C GLU A 55 18.25 21.38 -4.18
N ARG A 56 17.83 21.27 -5.46
CA ARG A 56 18.70 21.56 -6.62
C ARG A 56 19.16 23.02 -6.65
N LYS A 57 18.28 23.94 -6.27
CA LYS A 57 18.57 25.38 -6.20
C LYS A 57 19.38 25.76 -4.96
N LYS A 58 19.63 24.81 -4.04
CA LYS A 58 20.23 25.04 -2.71
C LYS A 58 19.51 26.13 -1.90
N ASP A 59 18.21 26.26 -2.13
CA ASP A 59 17.33 27.26 -1.49
C ASP A 59 16.61 26.70 -0.25
N LEU A 60 17.04 25.51 0.20
CA LEU A 60 16.55 24.92 1.44
C LEU A 60 17.30 25.53 2.61
N ALA A 61 16.66 26.48 3.29
CA ALA A 61 17.08 26.88 4.62
C ALA A 61 17.07 25.65 5.55
N GLU A 62 18.09 25.54 6.41
CA GLU A 62 18.23 24.45 7.37
C GLU A 62 16.95 24.31 8.20
N PHE A 63 16.20 23.23 8.00
CA PHE A 63 15.00 22.96 8.79
C PHE A 63 15.42 22.46 10.17
N ARG A 64 15.59 23.39 11.10
CA ARG A 64 15.86 23.06 12.50
C ARG A 64 14.54 22.68 13.16
N CYS A 65 14.30 21.37 13.30
CA CYS A 65 13.18 20.87 14.08
C CYS A 65 13.41 21.23 15.56
N ASN A 66 12.86 22.36 15.99
CA ASN A 66 12.86 22.72 17.41
C ASN A 66 12.10 21.64 18.16
N ARG A 67 12.81 20.85 18.98
CA ARG A 67 12.24 19.80 19.88
C ARG A 67 11.37 20.38 21.02
N GLY A 68 10.72 21.53 20.79
CA GLY A 68 10.02 22.30 21.82
C GLY A 68 8.92 23.23 21.30
N VAL A 69 8.37 23.03 20.10
CA VAL A 69 7.20 23.82 19.66
C VAL A 69 5.91 23.10 20.02
N SER A 70 5.29 23.56 21.10
CA SER A 70 4.00 23.18 21.67
C SER A 70 2.79 23.59 20.79
N GLY A 71 2.86 23.42 19.47
CA GLY A 71 1.87 23.93 18.52
C GLY A 71 1.41 22.95 17.43
N THR A 72 2.19 21.91 17.11
CA THR A 72 1.78 20.84 16.20
C THR A 72 1.89 19.51 16.93
N GLU A 73 0.76 18.92 17.29
CA GLU A 73 0.74 17.69 18.08
C GLU A 73 1.25 16.50 17.27
N CYS A 74 2.55 16.20 17.38
CA CYS A 74 3.15 14.98 16.87
C CYS A 74 2.74 13.79 17.76
N GLY A 75 2.61 12.60 17.16
CA GLY A 75 2.26 11.35 17.88
C GLY A 75 3.04 11.11 19.20
N PRO A 76 4.37 11.34 19.25
CA PRO A 76 5.17 11.21 20.48
C PRO A 76 4.74 12.13 21.63
N ASP A 77 4.37 13.38 21.32
CA ASP A 77 4.03 14.39 22.33
C ASP A 77 2.67 14.11 22.97
N ARG A 78 1.77 13.46 22.22
CA ARG A 78 0.50 12.94 22.76
C ARG A 78 0.72 11.83 23.79
N VAL A 79 1.65 10.90 23.53
CA VAL A 79 1.95 9.80 24.47
C VAL A 79 2.54 10.34 25.76
N LYS A 80 3.48 11.30 25.67
CA LYS A 80 4.11 11.91 26.85
C LYS A 80 3.09 12.63 27.76
N ARG A 81 2.01 13.18 27.19
CA ARG A 81 0.94 13.84 27.96
C ARG A 81 0.01 12.83 28.66
N TRP A 82 -0.04 11.58 28.22
CA TRP A 82 -0.93 10.58 28.81
C TRP A 82 -0.35 10.05 30.11
N GLN A 83 -0.94 10.47 31.24
CA GLN A 83 -0.62 9.92 32.54
C GLN A 83 -1.01 8.43 32.58
N CYS A 84 -0.02 7.55 32.49
CA CYS A 84 -0.20 6.10 32.45
C CYS A 84 -0.93 5.52 33.69
N LYS A 85 -0.97 6.28 34.80
CA LYS A 85 -1.66 5.93 36.06
C LYS A 85 -3.19 5.99 35.95
N LEU A 86 -3.72 6.76 35.00
CA LEU A 86 -5.17 6.97 34.86
C LEU A 86 -5.85 5.92 33.96
N PHE A 87 -5.07 5.09 33.27
CA PHE A 87 -5.61 4.17 32.27
C PHE A 87 -5.43 2.72 32.68
N SER A 88 -6.53 1.96 32.62
CA SER A 88 -6.50 0.51 32.67
C SER A 88 -5.69 -0.06 31.49
N THR A 89 -5.22 -1.30 31.60
CA THR A 89 -4.50 -2.00 30.53
C THR A 89 -5.31 -2.02 29.22
N ARG A 90 -6.63 -2.19 29.31
CA ARG A 90 -7.54 -2.11 28.16
C ARG A 90 -7.60 -0.69 27.57
N GLY A 91 -7.64 0.34 28.42
CA GLY A 91 -7.59 1.74 27.97
C GLY A 91 -6.31 2.06 27.20
N LYS A 92 -5.16 1.56 27.65
CA LYS A 92 -3.88 1.70 26.94
C LYS A 92 -3.90 1.02 25.57
N GLU A 93 -4.51 -0.16 25.46
CA GLU A 93 -4.62 -0.91 24.19
C GLU A 93 -5.40 -0.06 23.16
N VAL A 94 -6.54 0.50 23.60
CA VAL A 94 -7.38 1.35 22.76
C VAL A 94 -6.63 2.60 22.32
N LEU A 95 -5.95 3.31 23.23
CA LEU A 95 -5.19 4.53 22.90
C LEU A 95 -4.07 4.27 21.89
N LEU A 96 -3.32 3.18 22.07
CA LEU A 96 -2.25 2.80 21.14
C LEU A 96 -2.79 2.54 19.73
N LYS A 97 -3.89 1.79 19.62
CA LYS A 97 -4.49 1.43 18.33
C LYS A 97 -5.19 2.63 17.67
N ALA A 98 -5.98 3.36 18.44
CA ALA A 98 -6.85 4.42 17.92
C ALA A 98 -6.12 5.72 17.62
N VAL A 99 -4.95 5.97 18.23
CA VAL A 99 -4.22 7.23 18.07
C VAL A 99 -2.81 6.99 17.54
N ILE A 100 -1.99 6.20 18.23
CA ILE A 100 -0.56 6.07 17.85
C ILE A 100 -0.38 5.34 16.53
N GLN A 101 -1.15 4.28 16.31
CA GLN A 101 -1.09 3.52 15.05
C GLN A 101 -1.89 4.17 13.92
N SER A 102 -2.92 4.97 14.23
CA SER A 102 -3.81 5.56 13.23
C SER A 102 -3.26 6.86 12.65
N VAL A 103 -2.70 7.76 13.47
CA VAL A 103 -2.20 9.08 13.07
C VAL A 103 -1.19 9.00 11.90
N PRO A 104 -0.17 8.12 11.92
CA PRO A 104 0.78 8.06 10.82
C PRO A 104 0.23 7.39 9.56
N THR A 105 -0.98 6.81 9.57
CA THR A 105 -1.50 5.97 8.47
C THR A 105 -1.50 6.71 7.13
N TYR A 106 -1.85 8.01 7.11
CA TYR A 106 -1.83 8.81 5.89
C TYR A 106 -0.42 8.95 5.34
N SER A 107 0.54 9.39 6.16
CA SER A 107 1.95 9.53 5.75
C SER A 107 2.56 8.18 5.35
N MET A 108 2.26 7.11 6.08
CA MET A 108 2.69 5.74 5.76
C MET A 108 2.10 5.21 4.46
N SER A 109 0.98 5.75 4.00
CA SER A 109 0.40 5.34 2.73
C SER A 109 1.05 6.02 1.53
N LEU A 110 1.83 7.08 1.74
CA LEU A 110 2.43 7.90 0.67
C LEU A 110 3.95 7.79 0.63
N PHE A 111 4.58 7.67 1.80
CA PHE A 111 6.02 7.72 1.93
C PHE A 111 6.58 6.47 2.61
N ARG A 112 7.74 6.04 2.13
CA ARG A 112 8.61 5.11 2.86
C ARG A 112 9.07 5.82 4.12
N LEU A 113 8.78 5.18 5.25
CA LEU A 113 9.23 5.70 6.52
C LEU A 113 10.74 5.48 6.72
N PRO A 114 11.46 6.45 7.28
CA PRO A 114 12.84 6.26 7.69
C PRO A 114 12.91 5.26 8.86
N GLN A 115 14.07 4.62 9.02
CA GLN A 115 14.28 3.60 10.05
C GLN A 115 14.13 4.14 11.49
N ALA A 116 14.23 5.47 11.68
CA ALA A 116 13.96 6.18 12.94
C ALA A 116 12.56 5.96 13.54
N ILE A 117 11.64 5.27 12.85
CA ILE A 117 10.32 4.91 13.38
C ILE A 117 10.36 3.71 14.34
N THR A 118 11.53 3.09 14.52
CA THR A 118 11.82 2.29 15.72
C THR A 118 11.50 3.05 17.00
N ASP A 119 11.65 4.38 16.99
CA ASP A 119 11.35 5.23 18.15
C ASP A 119 9.87 5.20 18.53
N LEU A 120 8.96 5.08 17.55
CA LEU A 120 7.53 4.93 17.84
C LEU A 120 7.22 3.57 18.46
N HIS A 121 7.91 2.49 18.06
CA HIS A 121 7.78 1.19 18.72
C HIS A 121 8.29 1.26 20.17
N ILE A 122 9.41 1.93 20.39
CA ILE A 122 9.98 2.14 21.73
C ILE A 122 9.02 2.95 22.60
N ILE A 123 8.50 4.07 22.10
CA ILE A 123 7.52 4.91 22.80
C ILE A 123 6.25 4.11 23.10
N SER A 124 5.76 3.33 22.14
CA SER A 124 4.56 2.50 22.32
C SER A 124 4.77 1.40 23.37
N ALA A 125 5.93 0.74 23.36
CA ALA A 125 6.29 -0.27 24.32
C ALA A 125 6.44 0.32 25.73
N ASN A 126 7.09 1.48 25.85
CA ASN A 126 7.21 2.20 27.11
C ASN A 126 5.85 2.64 27.65
N PHE A 127 4.95 3.13 26.80
CA PHE A 127 3.59 3.47 27.21
C PHE A 127 2.79 2.24 27.68
N TRP A 128 2.90 1.12 26.96
CA TRP A 128 2.21 -0.12 27.27
C TRP A 128 2.62 -0.68 28.63
N TRP A 129 3.93 -0.88 28.84
CA TRP A 129 4.47 -1.39 30.11
C TRP A 129 4.46 -0.34 31.23
N GLY A 130 4.28 0.94 30.88
CA GLY A 130 3.96 2.05 31.77
C GLY A 130 5.08 3.09 31.88
N SER A 131 4.67 4.36 31.93
CA SER A 131 5.52 5.52 32.25
C SER A 131 5.29 5.92 33.72
N ASP A 132 6.22 5.59 34.60
CA ASP A 132 6.40 6.27 35.89
C ASP A 132 7.79 6.90 35.84
N ASP A 133 7.90 8.20 36.14
CA ASP A 133 9.15 8.95 35.98
C ASP A 133 10.28 8.44 36.88
N GLU A 134 9.95 7.69 37.94
CA GLU A 134 10.92 7.28 38.96
C GLU A 134 11.46 5.85 38.81
N LYS A 135 10.82 4.95 38.04
CA LYS A 135 11.23 3.54 37.95
C LYS A 135 11.07 2.96 36.54
N ARG A 136 12.18 2.44 36.00
CA ARG A 136 12.19 1.68 34.74
C ARG A 136 11.40 0.39 34.91
N LYS A 137 10.29 0.25 34.17
CA LYS A 137 9.45 -0.96 34.21
C LYS A 137 10.01 -2.05 33.28
N ILE A 138 9.84 -3.31 33.70
CA ILE A 138 10.29 -4.49 32.97
C ILE A 138 9.35 -4.73 31.78
N HIS A 139 9.93 -4.87 30.59
CA HIS A 139 9.21 -5.30 29.40
C HIS A 139 9.10 -6.82 29.41
N TRP A 140 7.96 -7.35 29.84
CA TRP A 140 7.74 -8.81 29.95
C TRP A 140 7.70 -9.53 28.61
N CYS A 141 7.43 -8.79 27.52
CA CYS A 141 7.35 -9.33 26.18
C CYS A 141 7.88 -8.30 25.18
N CYS A 142 8.60 -8.78 24.16
CA CYS A 142 9.09 -7.93 23.09
C CYS A 142 7.93 -7.36 22.27
N TRP A 143 8.12 -6.14 21.75
CA TRP A 143 7.08 -5.44 21.00
C TRP A 143 6.65 -6.20 19.73
N SER A 144 7.58 -6.92 19.09
CA SER A 144 7.27 -7.77 17.92
C SER A 144 6.25 -8.85 18.25
N LYS A 145 6.40 -9.56 19.38
CA LYS A 145 5.46 -10.59 19.84
C LYS A 145 4.08 -9.99 20.18
N LEU A 146 4.04 -8.79 20.75
CA LEU A 146 2.78 -8.07 20.98
C LEU A 146 2.07 -7.64 19.67
N CYS A 147 2.80 -7.55 18.55
CA CYS A 147 2.22 -7.22 17.25
C CYS A 147 1.56 -8.40 16.53
N HIS A 148 1.72 -9.64 17.02
CA HIS A 148 1.02 -10.78 16.47
C HIS A 148 -0.49 -10.68 16.71
N SER A 149 -1.27 -11.44 15.93
CA SER A 149 -2.72 -11.54 16.12
C SER A 149 -3.04 -12.08 17.53
N LYS A 150 -4.27 -11.87 18.01
CA LYS A 150 -4.68 -12.43 19.30
C LYS A 150 -4.71 -13.96 19.26
N ASP A 151 -4.99 -14.53 18.10
CA ASP A 151 -5.01 -15.98 17.86
C ASP A 151 -3.60 -16.58 17.95
N ASP A 152 -2.58 -15.83 17.54
CA ASP A 152 -1.16 -16.19 17.67
C ASP A 152 -0.55 -15.83 19.05
N GLY A 153 -1.38 -15.45 20.03
CA GLY A 153 -0.94 -15.08 21.38
C GLY A 153 -0.33 -13.67 21.49
N GLY A 154 -0.54 -12.81 20.51
CA GLY A 154 -0.19 -11.38 20.55
C GLY A 154 -1.33 -10.49 21.05
N MET A 155 -1.12 -9.17 21.01
CA MET A 155 -2.14 -8.16 21.38
C MET A 155 -2.84 -7.54 20.16
N GLY A 156 -2.44 -7.92 18.94
CA GLY A 156 -2.94 -7.34 17.70
C GLY A 156 -2.50 -5.89 17.50
N PHE A 157 -1.33 -5.50 18.03
CA PHE A 157 -0.71 -4.23 17.65
C PHE A 157 -0.14 -4.30 16.23
N ARG A 158 -0.06 -3.18 15.53
CA ARG A 158 0.52 -3.16 14.19
C ARG A 158 2.01 -2.90 14.25
N ASN A 159 2.79 -3.76 13.61
CA ASN A 159 4.16 -3.43 13.28
C ASN A 159 4.13 -2.36 12.17
N LEU A 160 4.41 -1.10 12.55
CA LEU A 160 4.38 0.05 11.64
C LEU A 160 5.26 -0.12 10.41
N SER A 161 6.39 -0.85 10.51
CA SER A 161 7.24 -1.13 9.35
C SER A 161 6.47 -1.98 8.34
N ILE A 162 6.00 -3.16 8.74
CA ILE A 162 5.23 -4.08 7.89
C ILE A 162 3.97 -3.38 7.36
N PHE A 163 3.28 -2.62 8.21
CA PHE A 163 2.09 -1.88 7.83
C PHE A 163 2.36 -0.79 6.79
N ASN A 164 3.49 -0.07 6.86
CA ASN A 164 3.92 0.86 5.82
C ASN A 164 4.17 0.14 4.49
N GLN A 165 4.84 -1.01 4.51
CA GLN A 165 5.04 -1.82 3.30
C GLN A 165 3.71 -2.20 2.66
N ALA A 166 2.78 -2.70 3.47
CA ALA A 166 1.44 -3.09 3.01
C ALA A 166 0.64 -1.90 2.46
N LEU A 167 0.69 -0.73 3.10
CA LEU A 167 0.00 0.46 2.63
C LEU A 167 0.56 0.99 1.31
N LEU A 168 1.89 1.02 1.14
CA LEU A 168 2.53 1.43 -0.10
C LEU A 168 2.22 0.46 -1.24
N ALA A 169 2.33 -0.86 -0.98
CA ALA A 169 1.92 -1.90 -1.92
C ALA A 169 0.44 -1.73 -2.30
N LYS A 170 -0.44 -1.46 -1.34
CA LYS A 170 -1.86 -1.19 -1.61
C LYS A 170 -2.07 0.01 -2.54
N GLN A 171 -1.27 1.07 -2.45
CA GLN A 171 -1.40 2.20 -3.38
C GLN A 171 -0.93 1.83 -4.79
N VAL A 172 0.18 1.11 -4.92
CA VAL A 172 0.67 0.63 -6.23
C VAL A 172 -0.37 -0.28 -6.88
N TRP A 173 -0.97 -1.19 -6.09
CA TRP A 173 -2.06 -2.06 -6.55
C TRP A 173 -3.28 -1.28 -7.04
N ARG A 174 -3.64 -0.20 -6.34
CA ARG A 174 -4.73 0.70 -6.75
C ARG A 174 -4.42 1.42 -8.06
N LEU A 175 -3.17 1.87 -8.26
CA LEU A 175 -2.75 2.48 -9.52
C LEU A 175 -2.82 1.48 -10.68
N HIS A 176 -2.55 0.21 -10.42
CA HIS A 176 -2.66 -0.86 -11.41
C HIS A 176 -4.12 -1.15 -11.79
N HIS A 177 -5.01 -1.34 -10.80
CA HIS A 177 -6.38 -1.78 -11.04
C HIS A 177 -7.38 -0.66 -11.33
N ASN A 178 -7.15 0.56 -10.81
CA ASN A 178 -8.08 1.67 -10.93
C ASN A 178 -7.35 2.95 -11.36
N PRO A 179 -7.05 3.11 -12.67
CA PRO A 179 -6.36 4.28 -13.20
C PRO A 179 -7.28 5.51 -13.37
N LEU A 180 -8.56 5.42 -13.01
CA LEU A 180 -9.56 6.46 -13.28
C LEU A 180 -9.43 7.75 -12.44
N PRO A 181 -9.03 7.70 -11.15
CA PRO A 181 -8.91 8.91 -10.35
C PRO A 181 -7.88 9.88 -10.95
N LEU A 182 -8.14 11.19 -10.84
CA LEU A 182 -7.24 12.23 -11.34
C LEU A 182 -5.80 12.02 -10.86
N ALA A 183 -5.63 11.63 -9.59
CA ALA A 183 -4.34 11.31 -9.00
C ALA A 183 -3.59 10.19 -9.76
N ALA A 184 -4.30 9.13 -10.16
CA ALA A 184 -3.71 8.05 -10.93
C ALA A 184 -3.35 8.50 -12.35
N LYS A 185 -4.18 9.33 -12.99
CA LYS A 185 -3.89 9.92 -14.32
C LYS A 185 -2.66 10.84 -14.29
N VAL A 186 -2.54 11.68 -13.26
CA VAL A 186 -1.37 12.54 -13.07
C VAL A 186 -0.11 11.70 -12.90
N LEU A 187 -0.14 10.70 -11.99
CA LEU A 187 1.01 9.82 -11.80
C LEU A 187 1.36 9.03 -13.05
N LYS A 188 0.36 8.53 -13.79
CA LYS A 188 0.57 7.85 -15.08
C LYS A 188 1.31 8.75 -16.06
N GLN A 189 0.80 9.97 -16.29
CA GLN A 189 1.44 10.90 -17.22
C GLN A 189 2.85 11.30 -16.78
N CYS A 190 3.10 11.38 -15.48
CA CYS A 190 4.40 11.74 -14.95
C CYS A 190 5.46 10.62 -15.04
N TYR A 191 5.05 9.35 -14.94
CA TYR A 191 6.00 8.26 -14.66
C TYR A 191 5.90 7.06 -15.60
N PHE A 192 4.75 6.82 -16.22
CA PHE A 192 4.48 5.65 -17.06
C PHE A 192 3.40 5.97 -18.11
N ALA A 193 3.63 6.99 -18.94
CA ALA A 193 2.64 7.43 -19.92
C ALA A 193 2.25 6.31 -20.89
N ASP A 194 3.26 5.59 -21.40
CA ASP A 194 3.11 4.55 -22.43
C ASP A 194 3.18 3.12 -21.87
N SER A 195 3.32 2.95 -20.55
CA SER A 195 3.51 1.65 -19.91
C SER A 195 2.55 1.40 -18.75
N SER A 196 2.67 0.21 -18.13
CA SER A 196 1.96 -0.14 -16.91
C SER A 196 2.78 0.25 -15.68
N VAL A 197 2.11 0.43 -14.53
CA VAL A 197 2.78 0.68 -13.24
C VAL A 197 3.80 -0.41 -12.91
N MET A 198 3.51 -1.66 -13.29
CA MET A 198 4.40 -2.80 -13.05
C MET A 198 5.69 -2.70 -13.86
N ASN A 199 5.63 -2.14 -15.07
CA ASN A 199 6.81 -1.95 -15.92
C ASN A 199 7.52 -0.61 -15.69
N ALA A 200 7.00 0.23 -14.79
CA ALA A 200 7.55 1.54 -14.52
C ALA A 200 8.84 1.44 -13.68
N GLY A 201 9.81 2.30 -13.99
CA GLY A 201 11.08 2.40 -13.28
C GLY A 201 11.18 3.62 -12.35
N SER A 202 12.23 3.65 -11.54
CA SER A 202 12.61 4.86 -10.79
C SER A 202 13.54 5.71 -11.65
N GLY A 203 13.01 6.74 -12.32
CA GLY A 203 13.85 7.73 -13.01
C GLY A 203 14.69 8.57 -12.03
N SER A 204 15.78 9.17 -12.52
CA SER A 204 16.70 10.01 -11.73
C SER A 204 16.01 11.18 -11.01
N SER A 205 15.02 11.81 -11.66
CA SER A 205 14.24 12.94 -11.13
C SER A 205 12.90 12.56 -10.49
N SER A 206 12.76 11.31 -10.03
CA SER A 206 11.53 10.82 -9.39
C SER A 206 11.22 11.51 -8.06
N SER A 207 9.93 11.70 -7.76
CA SER A 207 9.49 12.25 -6.48
C SER A 207 9.76 11.24 -5.36
N TYR A 208 9.90 11.71 -4.12
CA TYR A 208 9.99 10.86 -2.93
C TYR A 208 8.77 9.93 -2.80
N LEU A 209 7.59 10.40 -3.21
CA LEU A 209 6.38 9.59 -3.28
C LEU A 209 6.54 8.44 -4.29
N TRP A 210 6.97 8.73 -5.52
CA TRP A 210 7.16 7.71 -6.54
C TRP A 210 8.24 6.69 -6.16
N ARG A 211 9.37 7.16 -5.60
CA ARG A 211 10.42 6.28 -5.06
C ARG A 211 9.89 5.35 -3.97
N SER A 212 9.01 5.86 -3.12
CA SER A 212 8.36 5.05 -2.05
C SER A 212 7.44 3.97 -2.63
N PHE A 213 6.73 4.28 -3.72
CA PHE A 213 5.88 3.33 -4.43
C PHE A 213 6.73 2.27 -5.15
N MET A 214 7.76 2.67 -5.88
CA MET A 214 8.65 1.74 -6.59
C MET A 214 9.37 0.79 -5.62
N TRP A 215 9.79 1.28 -4.46
CA TRP A 215 10.37 0.44 -3.39
C TRP A 215 9.45 -0.71 -2.92
N ARG A 216 8.13 -0.58 -3.09
CA ARG A 216 7.16 -1.62 -2.71
C ARG A 216 6.42 -2.24 -3.88
N LYS A 217 6.72 -1.81 -5.10
CA LYS A 217 6.30 -2.49 -6.32
C LYS A 217 6.89 -3.90 -6.39
N GLU A 218 8.16 -4.07 -6.02
CA GLU A 218 8.83 -5.39 -5.99
C GLU A 218 8.10 -6.39 -5.09
N LEU A 219 7.55 -5.94 -3.96
CA LEU A 219 6.77 -6.78 -3.05
C LEU A 219 5.47 -7.28 -3.73
N LEU A 220 4.82 -6.42 -4.52
CA LEU A 220 3.67 -6.84 -5.31
C LEU A 220 4.10 -7.79 -6.43
N GLU A 221 5.16 -7.47 -7.17
CA GLU A 221 5.67 -8.36 -8.21
C GLU A 221 6.00 -9.76 -7.64
N ALA A 222 6.56 -9.81 -6.44
CA ALA A 222 6.84 -11.05 -5.71
C ALA A 222 5.56 -11.85 -5.39
N GLY A 223 4.52 -11.18 -4.89
CA GLY A 223 3.28 -11.81 -4.42
C GLY A 223 2.16 -11.92 -5.44
N THR A 224 2.33 -11.43 -6.67
CA THR A 224 1.26 -11.41 -7.67
C THR A 224 1.52 -12.43 -8.77
N ARG A 225 0.42 -13.00 -9.26
CA ARG A 225 0.42 -13.92 -10.40
C ARG A 225 -0.69 -13.54 -11.39
N TRP A 226 -0.45 -13.87 -12.64
CA TRP A 226 -1.45 -13.91 -13.68
C TRP A 226 -2.43 -15.03 -13.39
N ARG A 227 -3.72 -14.68 -13.47
CA ARG A 227 -4.79 -15.65 -13.58
C ARG A 227 -5.24 -15.70 -15.03
N ILE A 228 -5.34 -16.89 -15.58
CA ILE A 228 -5.54 -17.09 -17.01
C ILE A 228 -6.99 -16.78 -17.38
N GLY A 229 -7.20 -15.59 -17.96
CA GLY A 229 -8.43 -15.18 -18.63
C GLY A 229 -8.26 -15.27 -20.15
N SER A 230 -7.85 -14.17 -20.77
CA SER A 230 -7.24 -14.18 -22.11
C SER A 230 -5.76 -14.55 -21.97
N SER A 231 -5.29 -15.47 -22.82
CA SER A 231 -3.91 -15.97 -22.83
C SER A 231 -3.08 -15.35 -23.97
N ASP A 232 -3.54 -14.23 -24.53
CA ASP A 232 -2.94 -13.63 -25.74
C ASP A 232 -1.68 -12.82 -25.48
N SER A 233 -1.42 -12.45 -24.23
CA SER A 233 -0.32 -11.58 -23.82
C SER A 233 0.55 -12.18 -22.70
N ILE A 234 0.36 -13.45 -22.36
CA ILE A 234 1.07 -14.11 -21.25
C ILE A 234 2.15 -15.01 -21.84
N LEU A 235 3.40 -14.72 -21.51
CA LEU A 235 4.56 -15.50 -21.92
C LEU A 235 4.72 -16.72 -21.01
N ILE A 236 4.87 -17.90 -21.60
CA ILE A 236 4.95 -19.18 -20.87
C ILE A 236 6.09 -19.14 -19.83
N TYR A 237 7.30 -18.77 -20.24
CA TYR A 237 8.49 -18.92 -19.41
C TYR A 237 8.86 -17.66 -18.60
N HIS A 238 8.39 -16.49 -19.02
CA HIS A 238 8.77 -15.22 -18.38
C HIS A 238 7.76 -14.73 -17.34
N ASP A 239 6.48 -14.98 -17.56
CA ASP A 239 5.40 -14.51 -16.68
C ASP A 239 5.10 -15.47 -15.54
N ARG A 240 4.57 -14.91 -14.45
CA ARG A 240 4.17 -15.64 -13.25
C ARG A 240 2.72 -16.08 -13.39
N TRP A 241 2.43 -17.29 -13.83
CA TRP A 241 1.04 -17.75 -14.05
C TRP A 241 0.73 -19.11 -13.43
N ILE A 242 1.74 -19.84 -12.94
CA ILE A 242 1.57 -21.17 -12.34
C ILE A 242 1.39 -21.06 -10.82
N PRO A 243 0.42 -21.76 -10.20
CA PRO A 243 0.16 -21.71 -8.76
C PRO A 243 1.14 -22.58 -7.97
N ARG A 244 2.45 -22.34 -8.09
CA ARG A 244 3.48 -23.05 -7.32
C ARG A 244 3.86 -22.28 -6.03
N PRO A 245 4.32 -22.96 -4.95
CA PRO A 245 4.62 -22.31 -3.67
C PRO A 245 5.81 -21.33 -3.68
N SER A 246 6.63 -21.32 -4.73
CA SER A 246 7.92 -20.62 -4.78
C SER A 246 7.89 -19.36 -5.64
N THR A 247 7.93 -19.50 -6.97
CA THR A 247 8.21 -18.39 -7.90
C THR A 247 7.04 -18.01 -8.81
N PHE A 248 5.98 -18.82 -8.83
CA PHE A 248 4.87 -18.74 -9.79
C PHE A 248 5.28 -18.87 -11.28
N LYS A 249 6.53 -19.20 -11.58
CA LYS A 249 7.08 -19.35 -12.94
C LYS A 249 7.35 -20.81 -13.29
N ILE A 250 7.40 -21.12 -14.59
CA ILE A 250 7.89 -22.40 -15.10
C ILE A 250 9.40 -22.51 -14.85
N ILE A 251 9.86 -23.70 -14.45
CA ILE A 251 11.28 -24.05 -14.33
C ILE A 251 11.76 -24.85 -15.54
N SER A 252 10.83 -25.56 -16.19
CA SER A 252 11.08 -26.33 -17.40
C SER A 252 11.80 -25.51 -18.48
N LEU A 253 12.68 -26.17 -19.23
CA LEU A 253 13.41 -25.55 -20.33
C LEU A 253 12.44 -25.10 -21.43
N PRO A 254 12.75 -23.98 -22.13
CA PRO A 254 11.86 -23.39 -23.11
C PRO A 254 11.84 -24.15 -24.45
N VAL A 255 11.25 -25.35 -24.45
CA VAL A 255 11.16 -26.23 -25.64
C VAL A 255 10.29 -25.60 -26.74
N LEU A 256 9.25 -24.87 -26.36
CA LEU A 256 8.34 -24.15 -27.28
C LEU A 256 8.90 -22.80 -27.77
N GLY A 257 10.10 -22.41 -27.30
CA GLY A 257 10.69 -21.11 -27.56
C GLY A 257 10.45 -20.10 -26.42
N ASN A 258 11.38 -19.16 -26.25
CA ASN A 258 11.35 -18.19 -25.14
C ASN A 258 10.15 -17.23 -25.18
N GLU A 259 9.65 -16.94 -26.38
CA GLU A 259 8.55 -15.98 -26.60
C GLU A 259 7.18 -16.67 -26.75
N ALA A 260 7.11 -17.98 -26.52
CA ALA A 260 5.86 -18.74 -26.64
C ALA A 260 4.80 -18.23 -25.68
N LEU A 261 3.58 -18.07 -26.20
CA LEU A 261 2.45 -17.54 -25.43
C LEU A 261 1.58 -18.66 -24.86
N VAL A 262 0.96 -18.42 -23.71
CA VAL A 262 0.09 -19.40 -23.05
C VAL A 262 -1.10 -19.82 -23.93
N ARG A 263 -1.52 -18.99 -24.91
CA ARG A 263 -2.56 -19.37 -25.87
C ARG A 263 -2.17 -20.58 -26.73
N GLU A 264 -0.88 -20.79 -26.98
CA GLU A 264 -0.37 -21.89 -27.82
C GLU A 264 -0.51 -23.25 -27.12
N LEU A 265 -0.67 -23.25 -25.80
CA LEU A 265 -0.97 -24.44 -25.01
C LEU A 265 -2.46 -24.85 -25.06
N LYS A 266 -3.29 -24.09 -25.77
CA LYS A 266 -4.73 -24.34 -25.90
C LYS A 266 -5.10 -24.68 -27.34
N PHE A 267 -6.10 -25.55 -27.49
CA PHE A 267 -6.78 -25.76 -28.75
C PHE A 267 -7.59 -24.51 -29.15
N PRO A 268 -7.93 -24.36 -30.45
CA PRO A 268 -8.83 -23.29 -30.91
C PRO A 268 -10.20 -23.26 -30.21
N SER A 269 -10.63 -24.40 -29.65
CA SER A 269 -11.84 -24.52 -28.82
C SER A 269 -11.73 -23.84 -27.45
N GLY A 270 -10.52 -23.38 -27.06
CA GLY A 270 -10.22 -22.81 -25.74
C GLY A 270 -9.92 -23.86 -24.66
N SER A 271 -10.00 -25.15 -25.00
CA SER A 271 -9.59 -26.25 -24.11
C SER A 271 -8.08 -26.40 -24.12
N TRP A 272 -7.50 -26.80 -22.99
CA TRP A 272 -6.06 -27.00 -22.87
C TRP A 272 -5.60 -28.27 -23.57
N ASN A 273 -4.41 -28.24 -24.17
CA ASN A 273 -3.80 -29.40 -24.79
C ASN A 273 -2.92 -30.14 -23.75
N GLU A 274 -3.52 -31.10 -23.05
CA GLU A 274 -2.84 -31.83 -21.98
C GLU A 274 -1.61 -32.61 -22.46
N SER A 275 -1.69 -33.21 -23.66
CA SER A 275 -0.57 -33.94 -24.26
C SER A 275 0.62 -33.01 -24.48
N LEU A 276 0.38 -31.84 -25.08
CA LEU A 276 1.42 -30.85 -25.33
C LEU A 276 2.04 -30.33 -24.02
N ILE A 277 1.24 -30.09 -22.98
CA ILE A 277 1.71 -29.63 -21.66
C ILE A 277 2.61 -30.69 -21.01
N ARG A 278 2.22 -31.97 -21.05
CA ARG A 278 2.99 -33.08 -20.47
C ARG A 278 4.29 -33.37 -21.23
N GLU A 279 4.31 -33.13 -22.54
CA GLU A 279 5.51 -33.28 -23.37
C GLU A 279 6.46 -32.08 -23.24
N SER A 280 5.93 -30.88 -23.03
CA SER A 280 6.72 -29.63 -23.02
C SER A 280 7.28 -29.27 -21.64
N PHE A 281 6.66 -29.74 -20.54
CA PHE A 281 7.03 -29.37 -19.18
C PHE A 281 7.41 -30.57 -18.32
N LEU A 282 8.23 -30.32 -17.29
CA LEU A 282 8.52 -31.27 -16.23
C LEU A 282 7.22 -31.69 -15.51
N PRO A 283 7.18 -32.90 -14.90
CA PRO A 283 5.98 -33.40 -14.22
C PRO A 283 5.40 -32.42 -13.21
N ASP A 284 6.23 -31.79 -12.37
CA ASP A 284 5.82 -30.80 -11.37
C ASP A 284 5.15 -29.56 -12.00
N ASP A 285 5.77 -28.97 -13.03
CA ASP A 285 5.22 -27.80 -13.73
C ASP A 285 3.93 -28.17 -14.49
N SER A 286 3.87 -29.40 -15.03
CA SER A 286 2.68 -29.92 -15.71
C SER A 286 1.51 -30.05 -14.73
N GLU A 287 1.69 -30.67 -13.57
CA GLU A 287 0.64 -30.84 -12.57
C GLU A 287 0.08 -29.49 -12.11
N HIS A 288 0.96 -28.53 -11.78
CA HIS A 288 0.51 -27.20 -11.37
C HIS A 288 -0.17 -26.42 -12.51
N SER A 289 0.22 -26.64 -13.77
CA SER A 289 -0.47 -26.07 -14.93
C SER A 289 -1.86 -26.68 -15.12
N LEU A 290 -1.99 -27.99 -14.96
CA LEU A 290 -3.26 -28.72 -15.05
C LEU A 290 -4.20 -28.35 -13.87
N LEU A 291 -3.67 -28.01 -12.69
CA LEU A 291 -4.48 -27.51 -11.55
C LEU A 291 -5.24 -26.23 -11.88
N LEU A 292 -4.74 -25.41 -12.82
CA LEU A 292 -5.44 -24.20 -13.26
C LEU A 292 -6.74 -24.52 -14.03
N PHE A 293 -6.92 -25.74 -14.53
CA PHE A 293 -8.12 -26.16 -15.27
C PHE A 293 -9.38 -26.17 -14.42
N TRP A 294 -9.22 -26.41 -13.12
CA TRP A 294 -10.33 -26.63 -12.19
C TRP A 294 -10.68 -25.40 -11.35
N THR A 295 -9.95 -24.30 -11.53
CA THR A 295 -10.21 -23.05 -10.78
C THR A 295 -11.26 -22.19 -11.50
N PRO A 296 -12.43 -21.91 -10.90
CA PRO A 296 -13.52 -21.16 -11.55
C PRO A 296 -13.09 -19.74 -11.90
N ARG A 297 -13.64 -19.18 -12.98
CA ARG A 297 -13.26 -17.88 -13.57
C ARG A 297 -13.63 -16.69 -12.67
N LEU A 298 -12.64 -15.92 -12.23
CA LEU A 298 -12.80 -14.50 -11.88
C LEU A 298 -11.55 -13.77 -12.42
N THR A 299 -11.72 -12.87 -13.38
CA THR A 299 -10.65 -12.15 -14.06
C THR A 299 -10.01 -11.09 -13.14
N ALA A 300 -8.89 -11.41 -12.50
CA ALA A 300 -7.99 -10.43 -11.88
C ALA A 300 -6.63 -11.05 -11.52
N MET A 301 -5.63 -10.19 -11.39
CA MET A 301 -4.37 -10.50 -10.72
C MET A 301 -4.71 -10.80 -9.25
N GLU A 302 -4.25 -11.94 -8.73
CA GLU A 302 -4.50 -12.33 -7.34
C GLU A 302 -3.26 -12.06 -6.48
N LEU A 303 -3.51 -11.67 -5.23
CA LEU A 303 -2.52 -11.56 -4.14
C LEU A 303 -2.45 -12.87 -3.36
#